data_AF-U1NAN7-F1
#
_entry.id   AF-U1NAN7-F1
#
_cell.length_a   1.000
_cell.length_b   1.000
_cell.length_c   1.000
_cell.angle_alpha   90.00
_cell.angle_beta   90.00
_cell.angle_gamma   90.00
#
_symmetry.space_group_name_H-M   'P 1'
#
loop_
_entity.id
_entity.type
_entity.pdbx_description
1 polymer ?
#
loop_
_entity_poly.entity_id
_entity_poly.type
_entity_poly.pdbx_seq_one_letter_code
_entity_poly.pdbx_strand_id
1 'polypeptide(L)'
;MKDDELDAIDRSILYYLQQDARRTSSSDIASELSLSPSTVRTRINKLESRGVIRGYNIDIDYDRAGYPLYTKIICTAPVTERDTLAMQAQKFGV
;
A
#
# COMPACT_ATOMS: atom_id res chain seq x y z
N MET A 1 -21.12 2.12 -7.87
CA MET A 1 -19.71 2.52 -7.90
C MET A 1 -18.93 1.47 -8.69
N LYS A 2 -18.75 1.66 -10.00
CA LYS A 2 -18.16 0.64 -10.89
C LYS A 2 -17.04 1.18 -11.79
N ASP A 3 -16.48 2.35 -11.45
CA ASP A 3 -15.44 3.04 -12.23
C ASP A 3 -14.05 3.06 -11.57
N ASP A 4 -13.86 2.30 -10.48
CA ASP A 4 -12.64 2.38 -9.66
C ASP A 4 -11.85 1.07 -9.56
N GLU A 5 -12.10 0.10 -10.45
CA GLU A 5 -11.35 -1.15 -10.42
C GLU A 5 -9.90 -0.92 -10.85
N LEU A 6 -8.96 -1.26 -9.96
CA LEU A 6 -7.53 -1.20 -10.25
C LEU A 6 -7.18 -2.27 -11.27
N ASP A 7 -6.61 -1.85 -12.40
CA ASP A 7 -6.11 -2.78 -13.41
C ASP A 7 -4.80 -3.46 -12.96
N ALA A 8 -4.32 -4.42 -13.75
CA ALA A 8 -3.12 -5.18 -13.41
C ALA A 8 -1.87 -4.29 -13.29
N ILE A 9 -1.78 -3.22 -14.08
CA ILE A 9 -0.65 -2.28 -14.04
C ILE A 9 -0.69 -1.48 -12.74
N ASP A 10 -1.85 -0.96 -12.38
CA ASP A 10 -2.06 -0.22 -11.14
C ASP A 10 -1.66 -1.10 -9.92
N ARG A 11 -2.06 -2.38 -9.91
CA ARG A 11 -1.69 -3.34 -8.86
C ARG A 11 -0.19 -3.61 -8.81
N SER A 12 0.48 -3.75 -9.96
CA SER A 12 1.93 -3.94 -10.00
C SER A 12 2.68 -2.70 -9.52
N ILE A 13 2.24 -1.50 -9.90
CA ILE A 13 2.82 -0.24 -9.40
C ILE A 13 2.72 -0.19 -7.87
N LEU A 14 1.55 -0.51 -7.31
CA LEU A 14 1.36 -0.56 -5.86
C LEU A 14 2.28 -1.58 -5.19
N TYR A 15 2.47 -2.76 -5.80
CA TYR A 15 3.38 -3.78 -5.30
C TYR A 15 4.81 -3.24 -5.16
N TYR A 16 5.38 -2.62 -6.21
CA TYR A 16 6.73 -2.09 -6.15
C TYR A 16 6.88 -0.95 -5.14
N LEU A 17 5.91 -0.04 -5.07
CA LEU A 17 5.93 1.05 -4.08
C LEU A 17 5.78 0.55 -2.64
N GLN A 18 5.07 -0.55 -2.40
CA GLN A 18 4.97 -1.14 -1.07
C GLN A 18 6.29 -1.73 -0.57
N GLN A 19 7.19 -2.15 -1.47
CA GLN A 19 8.49 -2.69 -1.07
C GLN A 19 9.43 -1.58 -0.59
N ASP A 20 9.59 -0.53 -1.39
CA ASP A 20 10.42 0.62 -1.03
C ASP A 20 10.08 1.86 -1.87
N ALA A 21 8.94 2.50 -1.57
CA ALA A 21 8.54 3.71 -2.29
C ALA A 21 9.57 4.85 -2.27
N ARG A 22 10.50 4.87 -1.29
CA ARG A 22 11.51 5.91 -1.20
C ARG A 22 12.62 5.72 -2.24
N ARG A 23 12.98 4.48 -2.54
CA ARG A 23 14.04 4.15 -3.51
C ARG A 23 13.51 3.78 -4.88
N THR A 24 12.29 3.28 -4.97
CA THR A 24 11.67 2.86 -6.23
C THR A 24 11.18 4.07 -7.02
N SER A 25 11.87 4.39 -8.11
CA SER A 25 11.47 5.44 -9.04
C SER A 25 10.46 4.94 -10.08
N SER A 26 9.78 5.87 -10.75
CA SER A 26 8.91 5.51 -11.89
C SER A 26 9.69 4.87 -13.04
N SER A 27 11.00 5.12 -13.17
CA SER A 27 11.87 4.51 -14.18
C SER A 27 12.19 3.05 -13.85
N ASP A 28 12.37 2.73 -12.58
CA ASP A 28 12.61 1.36 -12.12
C ASP A 28 11.39 0.49 -12.42
N ILE A 29 10.21 0.95 -11.99
CA ILE A 29 8.93 0.25 -12.25
C ILE A 29 8.65 0.15 -13.76
N ALA A 30 8.97 1.19 -14.52
CA ALA A 30 8.76 1.20 -15.97
C ALA A 30 9.60 0.13 -16.68
N SER A 31 10.85 -0.05 -16.25
CA SER A 31 11.74 -1.10 -16.78
C SER A 31 11.17 -2.49 -16.52
N GLU A 32 10.69 -2.73 -15.31
CA GLU A 32 10.08 -4.01 -14.92
C GLU A 32 8.76 -4.30 -15.65
N LEU A 33 7.94 -3.28 -15.88
CA LEU A 33 6.63 -3.43 -16.52
C LEU A 33 6.66 -3.28 -18.04
N SER A 34 7.83 -3.06 -18.64
CA SER A 34 7.98 -2.73 -20.08
C SER A 34 7.10 -1.54 -20.50
N LEU A 35 7.05 -0.49 -19.67
CA LEU A 35 6.30 0.74 -19.89
C LEU A 35 7.24 1.94 -20.01
N SER A 36 6.70 3.11 -20.38
CA SER A 36 7.45 4.36 -20.25
C SER A 36 7.43 4.88 -18.81
N PRO A 37 8.49 5.54 -18.32
CA PRO A 37 8.48 6.21 -17.00
C PRO A 37 7.35 7.23 -16.85
N SER A 38 6.97 7.92 -17.93
CA SER A 38 5.85 8.87 -17.95
C SER A 38 4.49 8.20 -17.75
N THR A 39 4.29 7.00 -18.30
CA THR A 39 3.06 6.21 -18.11
C THR A 39 2.91 5.80 -16.65
N VAL A 40 3.98 5.25 -16.05
CA VAL A 40 4.01 4.88 -14.63
C VAL A 40 3.75 6.09 -13.75
N ARG A 41 4.40 7.23 -14.01
CA ARG A 41 4.20 8.45 -13.21
C ARG A 41 2.76 8.96 -13.27
N THR A 42 2.15 8.94 -14.45
CA THR A 42 0.74 9.33 -14.63
C THR A 42 -0.20 8.43 -13.84
N ARG A 43 0.09 7.12 -13.83
CA ARG A 43 -0.66 6.12 -13.06
C ARG A 43 -0.53 6.34 -11.56
N ILE A 44 0.69 6.57 -11.05
CA ILE A 44 0.94 6.90 -9.63
C ILE A 44 0.13 8.15 -9.23
N ASN A 45 0.23 9.24 -10.01
CA ASN A 45 -0.51 10.47 -9.72
C ASN A 45 -2.03 10.24 -9.70
N LYS A 46 -2.56 9.36 -10.57
CA LYS A 46 -3.98 8.99 -10.58
C LYS A 46 -4.36 8.19 -9.33
N LEU A 47 -3.49 7.28 -8.88
CA LEU A 47 -3.71 6.52 -7.65
C LEU A 47 -3.67 7.41 -6.41
N GLU A 48 -2.79 8.41 -6.38
CA GLU A 48 -2.74 9.43 -5.33
C GLU A 48 -3.98 10.32 -5.34
N SER A 49 -4.38 10.85 -6.50
CA SER A 49 -5.53 11.76 -6.61
C SER A 49 -6.87 11.08 -6.28
N ARG A 50 -6.98 9.77 -6.54
CA ARG A 50 -8.13 8.94 -6.15
C ARG A 50 -8.09 8.53 -4.68
N GLY A 51 -7.02 8.83 -3.94
CA GLY A 51 -6.84 8.42 -2.55
C GLY A 51 -6.58 6.92 -2.38
N VAL A 52 -6.18 6.22 -3.45
CA VAL A 52 -5.71 4.82 -3.36
C VAL A 52 -4.32 4.80 -2.71
N ILE A 53 -3.41 5.66 -3.17
CA ILE A 53 -2.16 5.97 -2.46
C ILE A 53 -2.45 7.16 -1.54
N ARG A 54 -2.53 6.90 -0.23
CA ARG A 54 -2.82 7.94 0.77
C ARG A 54 -1.59 8.55 1.40
N GLY A 55 -0.44 7.91 1.24
CA GLY A 55 0.82 8.36 1.80
C GLY A 55 1.89 7.30 1.73
N TYR A 56 3.13 7.77 1.79
CA TYR A 56 4.32 6.95 1.82
C TYR A 56 4.78 6.83 3.26
N ASN A 57 4.80 5.60 3.78
CA ASN A 57 5.14 5.34 5.17
C ASN A 57 6.59 4.87 5.28
N ILE A 58 7.20 5.15 6.42
CA ILE A 58 8.51 4.62 6.77
C ILE A 58 8.35 3.25 7.45
N ASP A 59 9.27 2.34 7.14
CA ASP A 59 9.50 1.15 7.94
C ASP A 59 10.40 1.54 9.12
N ILE A 60 9.94 1.28 10.34
CA ILE A 60 10.60 1.74 11.57
C ILE A 60 10.97 0.49 12.35
N ASP A 61 12.21 0.45 12.81
CA ASP A 61 12.64 -0.47 13.85
C ASP A 61 12.26 0.14 15.21
N TYR A 62 11.15 -0.30 15.79
CA TYR A 62 10.62 0.30 17.00
C TYR A 62 11.36 -0.13 18.27
N ASP A 63 12.04 -1.28 18.24
CA ASP A 63 12.95 -1.72 19.31
C ASP A 63 14.10 -0.72 19.43
N ARG A 64 14.73 -0.36 18.29
CA ARG A 64 15.78 0.66 18.25
C ARG A 64 15.26 2.08 18.47
N ALA A 65 14.02 2.36 18.10
CA ALA A 65 13.43 3.67 18.30
C ALA A 65 12.94 3.93 19.74
N GLY A 66 13.10 2.95 20.64
CA GLY A 66 12.76 3.11 22.06
C GLY A 66 11.25 3.03 22.34
N TYR A 67 10.49 2.39 21.46
CA TYR A 67 9.05 2.17 21.60
C TYR A 67 8.80 0.66 21.81
N PRO A 68 8.85 0.15 23.05
CA PRO A 68 8.94 -1.29 23.34
C PRO A 68 7.70 -2.14 23.00
N LEU A 69 6.62 -1.55 22.48
CA LEU A 69 5.53 -2.33 21.91
C LEU A 69 4.76 -1.53 20.86
N TYR A 70 4.74 -2.01 19.63
CA TYR A 70 3.73 -1.63 18.63
C TYR A 70 3.47 -2.78 17.66
N THR A 71 2.26 -2.85 17.10
CA THR A 71 1.92 -3.80 16.04
C THR A 71 0.92 -3.14 15.09
N LYS A 72 1.25 -3.10 13.80
CA LYS A 72 0.38 -2.57 12.75
C LYS A 72 -0.08 -3.71 11.86
N ILE A 73 -1.37 -4.08 11.95
CA ILE A 73 -1.97 -5.13 11.13
C ILE A 73 -2.85 -4.48 10.06
N ILE A 74 -2.45 -4.56 8.80
CA ILE A 74 -3.28 -4.16 7.66
C ILE A 74 -3.80 -5.45 7.01
N CYS A 75 -5.11 -5.60 6.93
CA CYS A 75 -5.75 -6.70 6.23
C CYS A 75 -6.92 -6.19 5.39
N THR A 76 -7.28 -6.96 4.37
CA THR A 76 -8.48 -6.73 3.57
C THR A 76 -9.49 -7.79 3.97
N ALA A 77 -10.72 -7.38 4.27
CA ALA A 77 -11.80 -8.28 4.66
C ALA A 77 -13.11 -7.97 3.90
N PRO A 78 -13.93 -8.99 3.60
CA PRO A 78 -15.29 -8.81 3.10
C PRO A 78 -16.09 -7.87 4.01
N VAL A 79 -16.89 -6.96 3.44
CA VAL A 79 -17.61 -5.92 4.20
C VAL A 79 -18.46 -6.53 5.32
N THR A 80 -19.06 -7.68 5.07
CA THR A 80 -19.91 -8.43 6.01
C THR A 80 -19.16 -8.98 7.22
N GLU A 81 -17.83 -9.14 7.13
CA GLU A 81 -17.02 -9.80 8.15
C GLU A 81 -16.08 -8.85 8.88
N ARG A 82 -15.97 -7.59 8.42
CA ARG A 82 -15.05 -6.59 8.98
C ARG A 82 -15.24 -6.37 10.47
N ASP A 83 -16.48 -6.25 10.93
CA ASP A 83 -16.77 -6.02 12.34
C ASP A 83 -16.33 -7.20 13.20
N THR A 84 -16.68 -8.43 12.79
CA THR A 84 -16.29 -9.66 13.49
C THR A 84 -14.78 -9.83 13.55
N LEU A 85 -14.08 -9.64 12.42
CA LEU A 85 -12.63 -9.77 12.32
C LEU A 85 -11.89 -8.69 13.11
N ALA A 86 -12.41 -7.46 13.13
CA ALA A 86 -11.86 -6.37 13.94
C ALA A 86 -12.01 -6.64 15.44
N MET A 87 -13.18 -7.12 15.88
CA MET A 87 -13.41 -7.50 17.28
C MET A 87 -12.55 -8.70 17.71
N GLN A 88 -12.30 -9.66 16.82
CA GLN A 88 -11.38 -10.77 17.09
C GLN A 88 -9.93 -10.29 17.23
N ALA A 89 -9.47 -9.42 16.32
CA ALA A 89 -8.11 -8.86 16.36
C ALA A 89 -7.84 -8.08 17.65
N GLN A 90 -8.85 -7.39 18.21
CA GLN A 90 -8.73 -6.68 19.49
C GLN A 90 -8.47 -7.61 20.69
N LYS A 91 -8.95 -8.86 20.65
CA LYS A 91 -8.80 -9.81 21.76
C LYS A 91 -7.39 -10.42 21.86
N PHE A 92 -6.58 -10.30 20.80
CA PHE A 92 -5.19 -10.77 20.81
C PHE A 92 -4.21 -9.76 21.45
N GLY A 93 -4.70 -8.57 21.84
CA GLY A 93 -3.88 -7.48 22.40
C GLY A 93 -3.75 -7.45 23.92
N VAL A 94 -4.19 -8.48 24.65
CA VAL A 94 -3.97 -8.67 26.11
C VAL A 94 -3.78 -10.15 26.41
#